data_AF-A0A0X8X1X7-F1
#
_entry.id   AF-A0A0X8X1X7-F1
#
_cell.length_a   1.000
_cell.length_b   1.000
_cell.length_c   1.000
_cell.angle_alpha   90.00
_cell.angle_beta   90.00
_cell.angle_gamma   90.00
#
_symmetry.space_group_name_H-M   'P 1'
#
loop_
_entity.id
_entity.type
_entity.pdbx_description
1 polymer ?
#
loop_
_entity_poly.entity_id
_entity_poly.type
_entity_poly.pdbx_seq_one_letter_code
_entity_poly.pdbx_strand_id
1 'polypeptide(L)'
;MKIFAIVALIFFLPTTHKIIKNSPLQLRYDKVMMYDFDGGIGSDESIVDARGHIAKSMTKQVVLNKESALSLTKKLGERESFNDTTGACFEPHLGFVYYLKGKIVAYITVCLSCNVVVSSIPLDPQKQDKYPIANDGYLAGGPTKAFRAFLKGLLKKYNF
;
A
#
# COMPACT_ATOMS: atom_id res chain seq x y z
N MET A 1 -40.72 42.42 25.26
CA MET A 1 -39.56 41.54 25.53
C MET A 1 -39.55 40.43 24.49
N LYS A 2 -38.59 40.43 23.56
CA LYS A 2 -38.42 39.36 22.57
C LYS A 2 -37.03 38.77 22.79
N ILE A 3 -36.99 37.52 23.27
CA ILE A 3 -35.77 36.73 23.42
C ILE A 3 -35.43 36.20 22.03
N PHE A 4 -34.30 36.65 21.46
CA PHE A 4 -33.78 36.09 20.21
C PHE A 4 -33.11 34.75 20.50
N ALA A 5 -33.65 33.68 19.92
CA ALA A 5 -32.98 32.38 19.87
C ALA A 5 -31.81 32.47 18.86
N ILE A 6 -30.58 32.27 19.35
CA ILE A 6 -29.40 32.15 18.50
C ILE A 6 -29.37 30.72 17.95
N VAL A 7 -29.74 30.56 16.68
CA VAL A 7 -29.53 29.32 15.93
C VAL A 7 -28.06 29.30 15.50
N ALA A 8 -27.25 28.48 16.16
CA ALA A 8 -25.88 28.21 15.73
C ALA A 8 -25.91 27.30 14.49
N LEU A 9 -25.77 27.90 13.31
CA LEU A 9 -25.64 27.16 12.05
C LEU A 9 -24.20 26.63 11.95
N ILE A 10 -23.99 25.35 12.30
CA ILE A 10 -22.71 24.67 12.10
C ILE A 10 -22.60 24.36 10.60
N PHE A 11 -21.85 25.20 9.88
CA PHE A 11 -21.45 24.92 8.50
C PHE A 11 -20.43 23.77 8.52
N PHE A 12 -20.87 22.56 8.15
CA PHE A 12 -19.96 21.50 7.73
C PHE A 12 -19.34 21.92 6.40
N LEU A 13 -18.15 22.53 6.45
CA LEU A 13 -17.33 22.73 5.26
C LEU A 13 -16.96 21.36 4.69
N PRO A 14 -17.31 21.03 3.43
CA PRO A 14 -16.84 19.80 2.81
C PRO A 14 -15.32 19.89 2.69
N THR A 15 -14.62 18.99 3.36
CA THR A 15 -13.18 18.83 3.22
C THR A 15 -12.89 18.42 1.78
N THR A 16 -12.41 19.36 0.96
CA THR A 16 -11.98 19.09 -0.40
C THR A 16 -10.82 18.10 -0.34
N HIS A 17 -11.11 16.83 -0.65
CA HIS A 17 -10.09 15.80 -0.75
C HIS A 17 -9.19 16.14 -1.93
N LYS A 18 -7.92 16.46 -1.64
CA LYS A 18 -6.93 16.72 -2.67
C LYS A 18 -6.65 15.39 -3.37
N ILE A 19 -7.18 15.22 -4.58
CA ILE A 19 -6.99 14.00 -5.36
C ILE A 19 -5.49 13.81 -5.62
N ILE A 20 -4.89 12.78 -5.02
CA ILE A 20 -3.52 12.37 -5.32
C ILE A 20 -3.56 11.75 -6.72
N LYS A 21 -2.90 12.42 -7.70
CA LYS A 21 -2.69 11.83 -9.03
C LYS A 21 -1.83 10.57 -8.87
N ASN A 22 -2.22 9.48 -9.55
CA ASN A 22 -1.55 8.17 -9.52
C ASN A 22 -1.69 7.40 -8.18
N SER A 23 -2.85 7.47 -7.52
CA SER A 23 -3.15 6.63 -6.35
C SER A 23 -3.59 5.20 -6.75
N PRO A 24 -3.55 4.23 -5.82
CA PRO A 24 -4.06 2.87 -6.07
C PRO A 24 -5.48 2.85 -6.66
N LEU A 25 -6.36 3.76 -6.24
CA LEU A 25 -7.75 3.81 -6.70
C LEU A 25 -7.92 4.20 -8.17
N GLN A 26 -6.89 4.82 -8.76
CA GLN A 26 -6.88 5.22 -10.18
C GLN A 26 -6.00 4.31 -11.03
N LEU A 27 -5.34 3.33 -10.42
CA LEU A 27 -4.41 2.45 -11.10
C LEU A 27 -5.14 1.56 -12.10
N ARG A 28 -4.72 1.60 -13.35
CA ARG A 28 -5.19 0.68 -14.39
C ARG A 28 -4.33 -0.57 -14.38
N TYR A 29 -4.94 -1.73 -14.17
CA TYR A 29 -4.28 -3.03 -14.19
C TYR A 29 -5.26 -4.11 -14.67
N ASP A 30 -4.73 -5.24 -15.14
CA ASP A 30 -5.48 -6.45 -15.48
C ASP A 30 -5.08 -7.66 -14.62
N LYS A 31 -3.93 -7.58 -13.93
CA LYS A 31 -3.42 -8.66 -13.09
C LYS A 31 -2.65 -8.12 -11.89
N VAL A 32 -2.80 -8.77 -10.74
CA VAL A 32 -1.97 -8.54 -9.56
C VAL A 32 -1.35 -9.86 -9.15
N MET A 33 -0.03 -9.87 -9.06
CA MET A 33 0.74 -11.01 -8.55
C MET A 33 1.14 -10.73 -7.11
N MET A 34 0.98 -11.72 -6.24
CA MET A 34 1.51 -11.71 -4.87
C MET A 34 2.74 -12.59 -4.81
N TYR A 35 3.79 -12.12 -4.15
CA TYR A 35 5.12 -12.71 -4.12
C TYR A 35 5.63 -12.85 -2.70
N ASP A 36 6.34 -13.95 -2.46
CA ASP A 36 7.21 -14.16 -1.31
C ASP A 36 8.64 -14.09 -1.83
N PHE A 37 9.47 -13.27 -1.19
CA PHE A 37 10.82 -12.97 -1.63
C PHE A 37 11.65 -12.50 -0.43
N ASP A 38 12.97 -12.55 -0.54
CA ASP A 38 13.86 -12.00 0.47
C ASP A 38 14.23 -10.56 0.09
N GLY A 39 13.99 -9.61 1.00
CA GLY A 39 14.35 -8.21 0.83
C GLY A 39 14.72 -7.55 2.16
N GLY A 40 15.16 -6.29 2.12
CA GLY A 40 15.24 -5.44 3.30
C GLY A 40 16.58 -4.82 3.60
N ILE A 41 16.71 -4.25 4.80
CA ILE A 41 17.95 -3.58 5.24
C ILE A 41 19.10 -4.61 5.23
N GLY A 42 20.12 -4.36 4.40
CA GLY A 42 21.26 -5.26 4.21
C GLY A 42 21.13 -6.17 2.98
N SER A 43 20.01 -6.14 2.27
CA SER A 43 19.87 -6.72 0.93
C SER A 43 19.73 -5.62 -0.13
N ASP A 44 20.36 -5.83 -1.29
CA ASP A 44 20.18 -4.96 -2.45
C ASP A 44 18.89 -5.29 -3.24
N GLU A 45 18.01 -6.11 -2.66
CA GLU A 45 16.91 -6.73 -3.38
C GLU A 45 15.56 -6.08 -3.07
N SER A 46 14.90 -5.64 -4.13
CA SER A 46 13.53 -5.13 -4.13
C SER A 46 12.65 -6.07 -4.94
N ILE A 47 11.35 -6.13 -4.64
CA ILE A 47 10.44 -7.00 -5.41
C ILE A 47 10.46 -6.70 -6.91
N VAL A 48 10.71 -5.45 -7.27
CA VAL A 48 11.01 -5.01 -8.64
C VAL A 48 12.32 -4.22 -8.61
N ASP A 49 13.32 -4.65 -9.37
CA ASP A 49 14.62 -3.98 -9.47
C ASP A 49 14.54 -2.71 -10.35
N ALA A 50 15.63 -1.93 -10.38
CA ALA A 50 15.72 -0.70 -11.18
C ALA A 50 15.54 -0.92 -12.70
N ARG A 51 15.65 -2.17 -13.17
CA ARG A 51 15.47 -2.56 -14.58
C ARG A 51 14.07 -3.14 -14.83
N GLY A 52 13.20 -3.19 -13.82
CA GLY A 52 11.85 -3.74 -13.91
C GLY A 52 11.77 -5.25 -13.81
N HIS A 53 12.82 -5.93 -13.31
CA HIS A 53 12.80 -7.38 -13.10
C HIS A 53 12.27 -7.72 -11.72
N ILE A 54 11.61 -8.87 -11.61
CA ILE A 54 11.17 -9.42 -10.32
C ILE A 54 12.39 -9.90 -9.51
N ALA A 55 12.32 -9.78 -8.19
CA ALA A 55 13.31 -10.33 -7.25
C ALA A 55 13.69 -11.78 -7.60
N LYS A 56 14.99 -12.06 -7.57
CA LYS A 56 15.59 -13.38 -7.81
C LYS A 56 15.41 -14.31 -6.62
N SER A 57 15.36 -13.77 -5.40
CA SER A 57 15.06 -14.54 -4.17
C SER A 57 13.61 -15.00 -4.06
N MET A 58 12.77 -14.70 -5.05
CA MET A 58 11.36 -15.07 -5.02
C MET A 58 11.17 -16.59 -4.85
N THR A 59 10.57 -16.98 -3.73
CA THR A 59 10.30 -18.38 -3.36
C THR A 59 8.90 -18.81 -3.76
N LYS A 60 7.96 -17.85 -3.81
CA LYS A 60 6.56 -18.14 -4.12
C LYS A 60 5.90 -17.00 -4.89
N GLN A 61 4.98 -17.36 -5.79
CA GLN A 61 4.12 -16.40 -6.47
C GLN A 61 2.71 -16.95 -6.70
N VAL A 62 1.72 -16.06 -6.72
CA VAL A 62 0.35 -16.41 -7.07
C VAL A 62 -0.37 -15.23 -7.74
N VAL A 63 -1.26 -15.53 -8.67
CA VAL A 63 -2.18 -14.54 -9.24
C VAL A 63 -3.32 -14.31 -8.26
N LEU A 64 -3.52 -13.07 -7.81
CA LEU A 64 -4.71 -12.73 -7.05
C LEU A 64 -5.95 -12.82 -7.95
N ASN A 65 -7.04 -13.34 -7.40
CA ASN A 65 -8.31 -13.31 -8.11
C ASN A 65 -8.84 -11.87 -8.14
N LYS A 66 -9.79 -11.59 -9.05
CA LYS A 66 -10.30 -10.24 -9.28
C LYS A 66 -10.78 -9.56 -7.99
N GLU A 67 -11.50 -10.28 -7.13
CA GLU A 67 -12.05 -9.75 -5.88
C GLU A 67 -10.95 -9.40 -4.86
N SER A 68 -9.97 -10.29 -4.65
CA SER A 68 -8.82 -10.04 -3.77
C SER A 68 -7.99 -8.86 -4.27
N ALA A 69 -7.75 -8.79 -5.59
CA ALA A 69 -7.00 -7.69 -6.21
C ALA A 69 -7.71 -6.34 -6.04
N LEU A 70 -9.02 -6.29 -6.29
CA LEU A 70 -9.83 -5.08 -6.09
C LEU A 70 -9.85 -4.66 -4.62
N SER A 71 -10.04 -5.61 -3.70
CA SER A 71 -10.10 -5.35 -2.25
C SER A 71 -8.76 -4.83 -1.73
N LEU A 72 -7.65 -5.44 -2.17
CA LEU A 72 -6.30 -5.00 -1.85
C LEU A 72 -6.06 -3.57 -2.36
N THR A 73 -6.35 -3.32 -3.63
CA THR A 73 -6.19 -2.00 -4.27
C THR A 73 -6.98 -0.93 -3.54
N LYS A 74 -8.23 -1.25 -3.18
CA LYS A 74 -9.10 -0.35 -2.41
C LYS A 74 -8.48 -0.04 -1.05
N LYS A 75 -8.07 -1.07 -0.29
CA LYS A 75 -7.43 -0.90 1.02
C LYS A 75 -6.18 -0.03 0.94
N LEU A 76 -5.32 -0.25 -0.06
CA LEU A 76 -4.12 0.56 -0.28
C LEU A 76 -4.41 2.03 -0.59
N GLY A 77 -5.59 2.33 -1.14
CA GLY A 77 -6.05 3.69 -1.40
C GLY A 77 -6.81 4.35 -0.25
N GLU A 78 -7.19 3.59 0.78
CA GLU A 78 -7.90 4.08 1.96
C GLU A 78 -6.90 4.60 3.00
N ARG A 79 -7.02 5.87 3.39
CA ARG A 79 -6.16 6.49 4.40
C ARG A 79 -6.23 5.78 5.75
N GLU A 80 -7.38 5.20 6.07
CA GLU A 80 -7.69 4.44 7.29
C GLU A 80 -6.94 3.10 7.35
N SER A 81 -6.37 2.66 6.23
CA SER A 81 -5.49 1.48 6.22
C SER A 81 -4.12 1.77 6.83
N PHE A 82 -3.78 3.05 7.04
CA PHE A 82 -2.49 3.52 7.50
C PHE A 82 -2.63 4.42 8.75
N ASN A 83 -1.51 4.96 9.24
CA ASN A 83 -1.36 5.80 10.45
C ASN A 83 -1.12 5.03 11.76
N ASP A 84 -0.65 3.79 11.70
CA ASP A 84 -0.09 3.08 12.86
C ASP A 84 1.43 3.36 12.99
N THR A 85 2.04 2.99 14.12
CA THR A 85 3.48 3.12 14.31
C THR A 85 4.26 2.15 13.43
N THR A 86 5.34 2.61 12.80
CA THR A 86 6.28 1.80 12.04
C THR A 86 7.45 1.38 12.92
N GLY A 87 8.01 0.19 12.68
CA GLY A 87 9.29 -0.23 13.24
C GLY A 87 10.46 0.47 12.55
N ALA A 88 11.66 0.36 13.14
CA ALA A 88 12.89 0.93 12.58
C ALA A 88 13.50 0.05 11.47
N CYS A 89 13.11 -1.23 11.38
CA CYS A 89 13.57 -2.16 10.35
C CYS A 89 12.70 -2.11 9.09
N PHE A 90 13.22 -2.66 7.98
CA PHE A 90 12.38 -3.13 6.89
C PHE A 90 12.94 -4.43 6.32
N GLU A 91 12.31 -5.56 6.62
CA GLU A 91 12.64 -6.91 6.11
C GLU A 91 11.40 -7.51 5.46
N PRO A 92 11.07 -7.07 4.23
CA PRO A 92 9.86 -7.52 3.57
C PRO A 92 9.98 -8.94 3.04
N HIS A 93 8.90 -9.69 3.26
CA HIS A 93 8.67 -11.01 2.65
C HIS A 93 7.40 -11.04 1.79
N LEU A 94 6.77 -9.89 1.56
CA LEU A 94 5.49 -9.82 0.86
C LEU A 94 5.51 -8.72 -0.18
N GLY A 95 5.43 -9.13 -1.45
CA GLY A 95 5.35 -8.26 -2.61
C GLY A 95 4.01 -8.36 -3.31
N PHE A 96 3.51 -7.24 -3.84
CA PHE A 96 2.37 -7.18 -4.74
C PHE A 96 2.79 -6.41 -5.99
N VAL A 97 2.68 -7.02 -7.17
CA VAL A 97 3.04 -6.38 -8.44
C VAL A 97 1.83 -6.32 -9.34
N TYR A 98 1.53 -5.12 -9.81
CA TYR A 98 0.42 -4.80 -10.69
C TYR A 98 0.89 -4.79 -12.13
N TYR A 99 0.13 -5.45 -13.00
CA TYR A 99 0.40 -5.53 -14.43
C TYR A 99 -0.73 -4.93 -15.26
N LEU A 100 -0.37 -4.33 -16.39
CA LEU A 100 -1.28 -3.96 -17.46
C LEU A 100 -0.68 -4.40 -18.79
N LYS A 101 -1.39 -5.25 -19.53
CA LYS A 101 -0.97 -5.82 -20.81
C LYS A 101 0.44 -6.43 -20.74
N GLY A 102 0.73 -7.14 -19.65
CA GLY A 102 2.01 -7.79 -19.40
C GLY A 102 3.13 -6.88 -18.87
N LYS A 103 2.91 -5.57 -18.73
CA LYS A 103 3.92 -4.63 -18.20
C LYS A 103 3.66 -4.32 -16.73
N ILE A 104 4.70 -4.23 -15.91
CA ILE A 104 4.61 -3.75 -14.53
C ILE A 104 4.20 -2.28 -14.56
N VAL A 105 3.16 -1.93 -13.79
CA VAL A 105 2.64 -0.55 -13.66
C VAL A 105 2.71 -0.01 -12.24
N ALA A 106 2.79 -0.90 -11.24
CA ALA A 106 3.06 -0.54 -9.86
C ALA A 106 3.55 -1.77 -9.08
N TYR A 107 4.23 -1.54 -7.97
CA TYR A 107 4.54 -2.57 -6.99
C TYR A 107 4.44 -2.03 -5.58
N ILE A 108 4.14 -2.93 -4.65
CA ILE A 108 4.06 -2.66 -3.22
C ILE A 108 4.79 -3.76 -2.48
N THR A 109 5.51 -3.37 -1.46
CA THR A 109 6.28 -4.24 -0.60
C THR A 109 5.83 -4.02 0.84
N VAL A 110 5.59 -5.11 1.56
CA VAL A 110 5.10 -5.08 2.93
C VAL A 110 6.03 -5.87 3.84
N CYS A 111 6.46 -5.24 4.92
CA CYS A 111 7.06 -5.93 6.05
C CYS A 111 6.01 -5.99 7.18
N LEU A 112 5.45 -7.18 7.41
CA LEU A 112 4.45 -7.38 8.46
C LEU A 112 5.05 -7.31 9.87
N SER A 113 6.32 -7.69 10.03
CA SER A 113 7.05 -7.64 11.30
C SER A 113 7.38 -6.20 11.71
N CYS A 114 7.92 -5.42 10.78
CA CYS A 114 8.31 -4.04 11.02
C CYS A 114 7.15 -3.05 10.76
N ASN A 115 5.97 -3.56 10.38
CA ASN A 115 4.76 -2.77 10.16
C ASN A 115 4.97 -1.60 9.19
N VAL A 116 5.60 -1.88 8.06
CA VAL A 116 5.94 -0.86 7.04
C VAL A 116 5.43 -1.31 5.69
N VAL A 117 4.98 -0.33 4.89
CA VAL A 117 4.60 -0.52 3.49
C VAL A 117 5.37 0.49 2.65
N VAL A 118 5.99 -0.01 1.58
CA VAL A 118 6.65 0.79 0.56
C VAL A 118 5.91 0.57 -0.75
N SER A 119 5.63 1.66 -1.49
CA SER A 119 4.96 1.59 -2.77
C SER A 119 5.69 2.38 -3.85
N SER A 120 5.67 1.85 -5.07
CA SER A 120 6.19 2.54 -6.26
C SER A 120 5.28 3.67 -6.75
N ILE A 121 4.07 3.79 -6.20
CA ILE A 121 3.12 4.85 -6.52
C ILE A 121 2.70 5.57 -5.23
N PRO A 122 2.26 6.84 -5.31
CA PRO A 122 1.78 7.56 -4.14
C PRO A 122 0.66 6.81 -3.43
N LEU A 123 0.87 6.49 -2.14
CA LEU A 123 -0.18 6.09 -1.23
C LEU A 123 -0.72 7.32 -0.51
N ASP A 124 -1.99 7.27 -0.08
CA ASP A 124 -2.58 8.34 0.72
C ASP A 124 -2.43 8.07 2.22
N PRO A 125 -1.26 8.37 2.81
CA PRO A 125 -1.27 8.82 4.19
C PRO A 125 -0.50 10.13 4.38
N GLN A 126 -0.86 10.85 5.45
CA GLN A 126 -0.49 12.23 5.79
C GLN A 126 1.01 12.57 5.83
N LYS A 127 1.91 11.59 5.63
CA LYS A 127 3.36 11.77 5.58
C LYS A 127 3.95 10.79 4.56
N GLN A 128 4.47 11.32 3.46
CA GLN A 128 5.24 10.58 2.47
C GLN A 128 6.70 10.98 2.65
N ASP A 129 7.45 10.23 3.44
CA ASP A 129 8.91 10.36 3.43
C ASP A 129 9.46 9.45 2.33
N LYS A 130 10.42 9.95 1.55
CA LYS A 130 11.15 9.12 0.58
C LYS A 130 12.01 8.13 1.37
N TYR A 131 11.77 6.83 1.20
CA TYR A 131 12.59 5.82 1.86
C TYR A 131 13.77 5.40 0.97
N PRO A 132 15.01 5.39 1.47
CA PRO A 132 16.19 5.04 0.68
C PRO A 132 16.35 3.52 0.59
N ILE A 133 15.41 2.84 -0.06
CA ILE A 133 15.64 1.50 -0.61
C ILE A 133 15.43 1.61 -2.12
N ALA A 134 16.35 1.02 -2.86
CA ALA A 134 16.54 1.11 -4.31
C ALA A 134 15.27 1.45 -5.10
N ASN A 135 15.23 2.68 -5.62
CA ASN A 135 14.18 3.33 -6.42
C ASN A 135 12.99 3.91 -5.63
N ASP A 136 13.15 5.16 -5.18
CA ASP A 136 12.09 6.17 -4.93
C ASP A 136 10.70 5.62 -4.56
N GLY A 137 10.62 4.83 -3.49
CA GLY A 137 9.35 4.35 -2.96
C GLY A 137 8.72 5.35 -1.98
N TYR A 138 7.40 5.43 -1.98
CA TYR A 138 6.64 6.14 -0.95
C TYR A 138 6.51 5.26 0.28
N LEU A 139 7.07 5.71 1.42
CA LEU A 139 6.77 5.12 2.72
C LEU A 139 5.36 5.54 3.11
N ALA A 140 4.48 4.58 3.36
CA ALA A 140 3.25 4.85 4.08
C ALA A 140 3.50 4.79 5.59
N GLY A 141 2.73 5.56 6.37
CA GLY A 141 2.60 5.28 7.81
C GLY A 141 2.23 3.81 8.05
N GLY A 142 2.49 3.27 9.24
CA GLY A 142 2.36 1.84 9.49
C GLY A 142 0.94 1.32 9.20
N PRO A 143 0.79 0.12 8.61
CA PRO A 143 -0.51 -0.52 8.45
C PRO A 143 -1.26 -0.62 9.78
N THR A 144 -2.54 -0.24 9.76
CA THR A 144 -3.40 -0.41 10.94
C THR A 144 -3.61 -1.90 11.25
N LYS A 145 -4.03 -2.21 12.47
CA LYS A 145 -4.42 -3.58 12.86
C LYS A 145 -5.44 -4.19 11.89
N ALA A 146 -6.40 -3.40 11.42
CA ALA A 146 -7.42 -3.84 10.47
C ALA A 146 -6.80 -4.18 9.10
N PHE A 147 -5.88 -3.34 8.59
CA PHE A 147 -5.22 -3.62 7.32
C PHE A 147 -4.28 -4.83 7.42
N ARG A 148 -3.55 -4.99 8.53
CA ARG A 148 -2.75 -6.20 8.80
C ARG A 148 -3.61 -7.46 8.86
N ALA A 149 -4.76 -7.41 9.50
CA ALA A 149 -5.69 -8.56 9.54
C ALA A 149 -6.16 -8.93 8.12
N PHE A 150 -6.47 -7.95 7.28
CA PHE A 150 -6.77 -8.16 5.88
C PHE A 150 -5.62 -8.84 5.13
N LEU A 151 -4.39 -8.34 5.27
CA LEU A 151 -3.20 -8.91 4.63
C LEU A 151 -2.96 -10.37 5.09
N LYS A 152 -3.08 -10.66 6.38
CA LYS A 152 -3.02 -12.04 6.91
C LYS A 152 -4.10 -12.94 6.32
N GLY A 153 -5.30 -12.39 6.07
CA GLY A 153 -6.37 -13.09 5.38
C GLY A 153 -6.00 -13.47 3.94
N LEU A 154 -5.31 -12.58 3.22
CA LEU A 154 -4.77 -12.90 1.89
C LEU A 154 -3.72 -14.02 1.98
N LEU A 155 -2.77 -13.93 2.92
CA LEU A 155 -1.75 -14.96 3.09
C LEU A 155 -2.39 -16.34 3.28
N LYS A 156 -3.35 -16.45 4.21
CA LYS A 156 -4.11 -17.68 4.43
C LYS A 156 -4.86 -18.15 3.19
N LYS A 157 -5.57 -17.25 2.48
CA LYS A 157 -6.36 -17.57 1.28
C LYS A 157 -5.50 -18.16 0.16
N TYR A 158 -4.27 -17.70 0.03
CA TYR A 158 -3.34 -18.12 -1.02
C TYR A 158 -2.25 -19.09 -0.51
N ASN A 159 -2.41 -19.62 0.70
CA ASN A 159 -1.51 -20.56 1.37
C ASN A 159 -0.07 -20.07 1.56
N PHE A 160 0.14 -18.75 1.61
CA PHE A 160 1.44 -18.15 1.93
C PHE A 160 1.71 -18.23 3.42
#